data_AF-A0A7X9C200-F1
#
_entry.id   AF-A0A7X9C200-F1
#
_cell.length_a   1.000
_cell.length_b   1.000
_cell.length_c   1.000
_cell.angle_alpha   90.00
_cell.angle_beta   90.00
_cell.angle_gamma   90.00
#
_symmetry.space_group_name_H-M   'P 1'
#
loop_
_entity.id
_entity.type
_entity.pdbx_description
1 polymer ?
#
loop_
_entity_poly.entity_id
_entity_poly.type
_entity_poly.pdbx_seq_one_letter_code
_entity_poly.pdbx_strand_id
1 'polypeptide(L)'
;MERIHEVNEQLIIKPQDSVVEGNKRKEIRVKFNDGIQAVVIGINPSTAHDGKSDVTLTKTCRYLDSFGVGEVVMLNLFDTISVNQNGIDYSERCELSQYDEILQKADMILVAWGTENNYIKEKQEAFNYLLQYSAKVYCIADEQGNKPRHPSRIKYSYSLEHFFPQPMENKYPVVTLCGSTRFKNAFMEAQKKLTLEGNIVISVGLFGHSGDEEVWEDMDEGTLTKTKEMLDDMHKRKIDMADSIFVINVGGYIGDSTKSEIEYAKKQGKIVRYLEC
;
A
#
# COMPACT_ATOMS: atom_id res chain seq x y z
N MET A 1 -6.74 -9.18 5.76
CA MET A 1 -6.69 -10.65 5.68
C MET A 1 -7.93 -11.19 6.36
N GLU A 2 -8.56 -12.24 5.83
CA GLU A 2 -9.76 -12.83 6.43
C GLU A 2 -9.42 -13.89 7.46
N ARG A 3 -10.28 -14.03 8.46
CA ARG A 3 -10.13 -15.02 9.52
C ARG A 3 -10.56 -16.39 8.99
N ILE A 4 -9.74 -17.42 9.22
CA ILE A 4 -9.97 -18.77 8.71
C ILE A 4 -10.68 -19.69 9.72
N HIS A 5 -10.60 -19.38 11.02
CA HIS A 5 -11.35 -20.07 12.09
C HIS A 5 -11.46 -19.20 13.35
N GLU A 6 -12.23 -19.62 14.35
CA GLU A 6 -12.31 -18.91 15.63
C GLU A 6 -11.02 -18.99 16.43
N VAL A 7 -10.79 -18.04 17.34
CA VAL A 7 -9.59 -18.02 18.20
C VAL A 7 -9.63 -19.16 19.20
N ASN A 8 -8.58 -19.98 19.21
CA ASN A 8 -8.41 -21.02 20.22
C ASN A 8 -7.78 -20.44 21.50
N GLU A 9 -8.61 -20.12 22.49
CA GLU A 9 -8.15 -19.61 23.79
C GLU A 9 -7.40 -20.64 24.65
N GLN A 10 -7.40 -21.92 24.27
CA GLN A 10 -6.68 -22.98 24.97
C GLN A 10 -5.35 -23.32 24.31
N LEU A 11 -5.02 -22.71 23.17
CA LEU A 11 -3.76 -22.93 22.47
C LEU A 11 -2.59 -22.61 23.40
N ILE A 12 -1.71 -23.60 23.57
CA ILE A 12 -0.53 -23.52 24.43
C ILE A 12 0.62 -22.93 23.64
N ILE A 13 1.14 -21.81 24.12
CA ILE A 13 2.21 -21.06 23.45
C ILE A 13 3.52 -21.36 24.19
N LYS A 14 4.42 -22.06 23.50
CA LYS A 14 5.75 -22.42 24.02
C LYS A 14 6.81 -21.78 23.15
N PRO A 15 7.43 -20.68 23.60
CA PRO A 15 8.52 -20.06 22.88
C PRO A 15 9.75 -20.98 22.87
N GLN A 16 10.47 -20.94 21.75
CA GLN A 16 11.67 -21.72 21.48
C GLN A 16 12.65 -20.84 20.69
N ASP A 17 13.92 -21.24 20.66
CA ASP A 17 14.98 -20.61 19.88
C ASP A 17 15.09 -19.09 20.11
N SER A 18 14.92 -18.63 21.36
CA SER A 18 15.11 -17.21 21.69
C SER A 18 16.59 -16.80 21.57
N VAL A 19 16.84 -15.65 20.94
CA VAL A 19 18.18 -15.07 20.86
C VAL A 19 18.30 -14.00 21.92
N VAL A 20 19.11 -14.30 22.95
CA VAL A 20 19.37 -13.43 24.09
C VAL A 20 20.86 -13.11 24.18
N GLU A 21 21.21 -11.83 24.19
CA GLU A 21 22.58 -11.33 24.36
C GLU A 21 22.66 -10.45 25.61
N GLY A 22 23.18 -10.98 26.72
CA GLY A 22 23.19 -10.27 28.00
C GLY A 22 21.77 -10.05 28.53
N ASN A 23 21.37 -8.78 28.74
CA ASN A 23 20.01 -8.39 29.15
C ASN A 23 19.08 -8.06 27.98
N LYS A 24 19.50 -8.37 26.75
CA LYS A 24 18.78 -8.03 25.52
C LYS A 24 18.14 -9.25 24.89
N ARG A 25 16.85 -9.17 24.56
CA ARG A 25 16.18 -10.20 23.77
C ARG A 25 15.96 -9.67 22.36
N LYS A 26 16.78 -10.16 21.43
CA LYS A 26 16.75 -9.79 20.01
C LYS A 26 15.52 -10.35 19.31
N GLU A 27 15.30 -11.66 19.47
CA GLU A 27 14.14 -12.34 18.92
C GLU A 27 13.64 -13.45 19.85
N ILE A 28 12.35 -13.76 19.72
CA ILE A 28 11.73 -14.93 20.33
C ILE A 28 10.80 -15.58 19.33
N ARG A 29 10.96 -16.89 19.13
CA ARG A 29 10.20 -17.66 18.13
C ARG A 29 9.17 -18.54 18.81
N VAL A 30 8.05 -18.73 18.15
CA VAL A 30 7.01 -19.68 18.56
C VAL A 30 6.50 -20.37 17.31
N LYS A 31 6.65 -21.69 17.25
CA LYS A 31 5.95 -22.53 16.27
C LYS A 31 4.86 -23.32 16.99
N PHE A 32 3.63 -23.20 16.53
CA PHE A 32 2.48 -23.84 17.17
C PHE A 32 1.56 -24.58 16.21
N ASN A 33 1.64 -24.33 14.90
CA ASN A 33 0.92 -25.05 13.86
C ASN A 33 1.72 -25.07 12.54
N ASP A 34 1.27 -25.85 11.57
CA ASP A 34 1.68 -25.69 10.18
C ASP A 34 0.88 -24.51 9.59
N GLY A 35 1.58 -23.54 9.01
CA GLY A 35 0.97 -22.31 8.51
C GLY A 35 2.01 -21.32 8.05
N ILE A 36 1.57 -20.10 7.76
CA ILE A 36 2.47 -19.02 7.34
C ILE A 36 3.32 -18.52 8.51
N GLN A 37 4.47 -17.94 8.19
CA GLN A 37 5.32 -17.27 9.18
C GLN A 37 4.97 -15.78 9.27
N ALA A 38 4.71 -15.32 10.49
CA ALA A 38 4.52 -13.91 10.80
C ALA A 38 5.68 -13.35 11.63
N VAL A 39 6.25 -12.24 11.19
CA VAL A 39 7.17 -11.43 12.00
C VAL A 39 6.37 -10.34 12.70
N VAL A 40 6.45 -10.26 14.02
CA VAL A 40 5.71 -9.28 14.82
C VAL A 40 6.67 -8.26 15.41
N ILE A 41 6.42 -6.97 15.19
CA ILE A 41 7.28 -5.88 15.64
C ILE A 41 6.57 -5.12 16.76
N GLY A 42 7.04 -5.30 17.99
CA GLY A 42 6.59 -4.58 19.19
C GLY A 42 7.48 -3.39 19.54
N ILE A 43 7.18 -2.71 20.66
CA ILE A 43 8.07 -1.65 21.21
C ILE A 43 9.27 -2.29 21.89
N ASN A 44 9.04 -3.11 22.92
CA ASN A 44 10.08 -3.64 23.77
C ASN A 44 9.77 -5.07 24.23
N PRO A 45 10.81 -5.88 24.49
CA PRO A 45 10.67 -7.21 24.99
C PRO A 45 10.04 -7.21 26.39
N SER A 46 8.99 -8.00 26.54
CA SER A 46 8.40 -8.35 27.84
C SER A 46 9.16 -9.49 28.53
N THR A 47 8.59 -10.07 29.59
CA THR A 47 9.20 -11.14 30.40
C THR A 47 9.21 -12.54 29.77
N ALA A 48 8.77 -12.69 28.51
CA ALA A 48 8.76 -13.98 27.82
C ALA A 48 10.19 -14.54 27.58
N HIS A 49 10.36 -15.85 27.67
CA HIS A 49 11.61 -16.55 27.38
C HIS A 49 11.32 -17.98 26.94
N ASP A 50 12.35 -18.74 26.57
CA ASP A 50 12.17 -20.14 26.14
C ASP A 50 11.42 -20.95 27.20
N GLY A 51 10.39 -21.68 26.73
CA GLY A 51 9.48 -22.46 27.56
C GLY A 51 8.42 -21.64 28.32
N LYS A 52 8.46 -20.30 28.32
CA LYS A 52 7.49 -19.45 29.03
C LYS A 52 7.04 -18.23 28.24
N SER A 53 5.79 -18.24 27.77
CA SER A 53 5.15 -17.07 27.16
C SER A 53 4.68 -16.03 28.18
N ASP A 54 4.39 -14.82 27.70
CA ASP A 54 3.70 -13.76 28.45
C ASP A 54 2.32 -13.45 27.83
N VAL A 55 1.59 -12.48 28.39
CA VAL A 55 0.28 -12.06 27.89
C VAL A 55 0.35 -11.56 26.45
N THR A 56 1.38 -10.79 26.10
CA THR A 56 1.54 -10.21 24.76
C THR A 56 1.75 -11.31 23.73
N LEU A 57 2.74 -12.17 23.91
CA LEU A 57 3.06 -13.25 22.98
C LEU A 57 1.92 -14.26 22.88
N THR A 58 1.27 -14.60 24.00
CA THR A 58 0.14 -15.53 24.02
C THR A 58 -1.05 -14.98 23.24
N LYS A 59 -1.43 -13.72 23.49
CA LYS A 59 -2.54 -13.08 22.75
C LYS A 59 -2.20 -12.94 21.27
N THR A 60 -0.97 -12.54 20.93
CA THR A 60 -0.52 -12.41 19.54
C THR A 60 -0.62 -13.74 18.80
N CYS A 61 -0.06 -14.83 19.36
CA CYS A 61 -0.07 -16.13 18.70
C CYS A 61 -1.49 -16.64 18.50
N ARG A 62 -2.35 -16.57 19.53
CA ARG A 62 -3.76 -16.99 19.44
C ARG A 62 -4.57 -16.16 18.45
N TYR A 63 -4.33 -14.85 18.41
CA TYR A 63 -4.98 -13.98 17.44
C TYR A 63 -4.55 -14.34 16.01
N LEU A 64 -3.25 -14.47 15.76
CA LEU A 64 -2.70 -14.76 14.44
C LEU A 64 -2.98 -16.18 13.95
N ASP A 65 -3.08 -17.16 14.85
CA ASP A 65 -3.52 -18.53 14.57
C ASP A 65 -4.84 -18.53 13.79
N SER A 66 -5.81 -17.70 14.21
CA SER A 66 -7.09 -17.57 13.52
C SER A 66 -7.01 -17.00 12.10
N PHE A 67 -5.85 -16.52 11.66
CA PHE A 67 -5.56 -16.07 10.30
C PHE A 67 -4.62 -17.03 9.56
N GLY A 68 -4.36 -18.23 10.08
CA GLY A 68 -3.53 -19.25 9.43
C GLY A 68 -2.03 -19.10 9.66
N VAL A 69 -1.62 -18.28 10.62
CA VAL A 69 -0.22 -18.18 11.05
C VAL A 69 0.11 -19.40 11.90
N GLY A 70 1.17 -20.13 11.53
CA GLY A 70 1.66 -21.29 12.29
C GLY A 70 2.96 -21.02 13.06
N GLU A 71 3.69 -19.98 12.65
CA GLU A 71 4.95 -19.55 13.26
C GLU A 71 4.96 -18.04 13.48
N VAL A 72 5.38 -17.62 14.66
CA VAL A 72 5.58 -16.21 15.02
C VAL A 72 7.03 -15.97 15.42
N VAL A 73 7.65 -14.97 14.79
CA VAL A 73 8.95 -14.41 15.19
C VAL A 73 8.70 -13.02 15.75
N MET A 74 8.90 -12.82 17.04
CA MET A 74 8.66 -11.53 17.69
C MET A 74 9.97 -10.74 17.83
N LEU A 75 10.01 -9.58 17.18
CA LEU A 75 11.05 -8.57 17.22
C LEU A 75 10.56 -7.33 18.00
N ASN A 76 11.48 -6.45 18.39
CA ASN A 76 11.16 -5.23 19.12
C ASN A 76 11.99 -4.05 18.60
N LEU A 77 11.48 -2.82 18.70
CA LEU A 77 12.23 -1.61 18.34
C LEU A 77 13.37 -1.27 19.33
N PHE A 78 13.27 -1.79 20.55
CA PHE A 78 14.30 -1.72 21.58
C PHE A 78 14.64 -3.13 22.06
N ASP A 79 15.91 -3.40 22.34
CA ASP A 79 16.33 -4.75 22.71
C ASP A 79 16.28 -5.02 24.23
N THR A 80 16.18 -3.97 25.05
CA THR A 80 16.21 -4.07 26.52
C THR A 80 14.93 -4.72 27.06
N ILE A 81 15.07 -5.81 27.82
CA ILE A 81 13.94 -6.46 28.48
C ILE A 81 13.39 -5.52 29.57
N SER A 82 12.14 -5.09 29.46
CA SER A 82 11.48 -4.28 30.49
C SER A 82 9.99 -4.53 30.55
N VAL A 83 9.44 -4.62 31.77
CA VAL A 83 8.00 -4.75 32.00
C VAL A 83 7.28 -3.39 31.94
N ASN A 84 8.03 -2.28 32.13
CA ASN A 84 7.53 -0.91 32.20
C ASN A 84 8.30 0.00 31.23
N GLN A 85 7.62 0.98 30.63
CA GLN A 85 8.26 1.96 29.71
C GLN A 85 9.42 2.73 30.34
N ASN A 86 9.42 2.89 31.68
CA ASN A 86 10.46 3.57 32.44
C ASN A 86 11.79 2.81 32.54
N GLY A 87 11.84 1.54 32.12
CA GLY A 87 13.05 0.70 32.14
C GLY A 87 13.72 0.51 30.78
N ILE A 88 13.27 1.24 29.74
CA ILE A 88 13.83 1.14 28.40
C ILE A 88 15.10 2.00 28.32
N ASP A 89 16.21 1.38 27.92
CA ASP A 89 17.42 2.11 27.58
C ASP A 89 17.32 2.66 26.17
N TYR A 90 17.15 3.98 26.07
CA TYR A 90 17.00 4.71 24.80
C TYR A 90 18.26 4.69 23.92
N SER A 91 19.40 4.21 24.46
CA SER A 91 20.63 3.98 23.71
C SER A 91 20.67 2.61 23.01
N GLU A 92 19.81 1.67 23.39
CA GLU A 92 19.80 0.29 22.89
C GLU A 92 18.70 0.06 21.84
N ARG A 93 18.85 0.79 20.74
CA ARG A 93 17.94 0.72 19.58
C ARG A 93 18.21 -0.51 18.74
N CYS A 94 17.14 -1.14 18.27
CA CYS A 94 17.21 -2.19 17.26
C CYS A 94 17.10 -1.55 15.86
N GLU A 95 18.10 -1.79 15.01
CA GLU A 95 18.01 -1.47 13.58
C GLU A 95 17.34 -2.62 12.84
N LEU A 96 16.15 -2.38 12.27
CA LEU A 96 15.40 -3.43 11.56
C LEU A 96 16.15 -4.04 10.37
N SER A 97 17.14 -3.34 9.81
CA SER A 97 18.02 -3.85 8.75
C SER A 97 18.82 -5.08 9.15
N GLN A 98 19.06 -5.29 10.45
CA GLN A 98 19.71 -6.50 10.95
C GLN A 98 18.86 -7.76 10.75
N TYR A 99 17.56 -7.60 10.48
CA TYR A 99 16.60 -8.69 10.34
C TYR A 99 16.10 -8.85 8.90
N ASP A 100 16.81 -8.32 7.90
CA ASP A 100 16.39 -8.36 6.50
C ASP A 100 16.07 -9.76 5.99
N GLU A 101 16.89 -10.74 6.32
CA GLU A 101 16.67 -12.11 5.87
C GLU A 101 15.33 -12.67 6.40
N ILE A 102 15.01 -12.36 7.66
CA ILE A 102 13.77 -12.80 8.32
C ILE A 102 12.58 -12.01 7.79
N LEU A 103 12.69 -10.69 7.67
CA LEU A 103 11.64 -9.83 7.13
C LEU A 103 11.33 -10.14 5.67
N GLN A 104 12.34 -10.49 4.86
CA GLN A 104 12.17 -10.88 3.47
C GLN A 104 11.47 -12.23 3.35
N LYS A 105 11.86 -13.23 4.16
CA LYS A 105 11.27 -14.58 4.15
C LYS A 105 9.87 -14.65 4.75
N ALA A 106 9.54 -13.76 5.67
CA ALA A 106 8.23 -13.76 6.32
C ALA A 106 7.09 -13.55 5.31
N ASP A 107 6.04 -14.35 5.44
CA ASP A 107 4.81 -14.20 4.65
C ASP A 107 4.01 -12.96 5.09
N MET A 108 4.11 -12.63 6.37
CA MET A 108 3.41 -11.50 7.01
C MET A 108 4.33 -10.76 7.98
N ILE A 109 4.21 -9.43 8.02
CA ILE A 109 4.79 -8.58 9.07
C ILE A 109 3.66 -7.89 9.83
N LEU A 110 3.60 -8.03 11.15
CA LEU A 110 2.61 -7.38 12.01
C LEU A 110 3.24 -6.26 12.82
N VAL A 111 2.76 -5.03 12.62
CA VAL A 111 3.09 -3.87 13.44
C VAL A 111 2.19 -3.85 14.68
N ALA A 112 2.81 -3.93 15.87
CA ALA A 112 2.13 -4.21 17.13
C ALA A 112 2.53 -3.22 18.26
N TRP A 113 3.04 -2.04 17.91
CA TRP A 113 3.65 -1.10 18.86
C TRP A 113 2.70 -0.08 19.52
N GLY A 114 1.39 -0.16 19.27
CA GLY A 114 0.39 0.70 19.92
C GLY A 114 0.27 2.12 19.32
N THR A 115 -0.75 2.86 19.76
CA THR A 115 -1.09 4.21 19.28
C THR A 115 -0.56 5.34 20.16
N GLU A 116 0.25 5.02 21.17
CA GLU A 116 0.77 6.02 22.11
C GLU A 116 1.80 6.93 21.44
N ASN A 117 1.86 8.21 21.82
CA ASN A 117 2.78 9.21 21.24
C ASN A 117 4.23 9.10 21.77
N ASN A 118 4.62 7.93 22.25
CA ASN A 118 5.98 7.63 22.71
C ASN A 118 6.79 7.02 21.56
N TYR A 119 8.12 7.17 21.59
CA TYR A 119 9.06 6.57 20.63
C TYR A 119 8.79 6.98 19.16
N ILE A 120 8.42 8.24 18.95
CA ILE A 120 8.00 8.77 17.63
C ILE A 120 9.11 8.55 16.59
N LYS A 121 10.36 8.83 16.96
CA LYS A 121 11.51 8.71 16.06
C LYS A 121 11.71 7.27 15.60
N GLU A 122 11.68 6.32 16.53
CA GLU A 122 11.90 4.90 16.25
C GLU A 122 10.74 4.30 15.46
N LYS A 123 9.50 4.70 15.78
CA LYS A 123 8.32 4.35 14.97
C LYS A 123 8.41 4.90 13.55
N GLN A 124 8.93 6.12 13.38
CA GLN A 124 9.10 6.73 12.06
C GLN A 124 10.20 6.06 11.26
N GLU A 125 11.33 5.72 11.88
CA GLU A 125 12.41 4.95 11.26
C GLU A 125 11.90 3.57 10.82
N ALA A 126 11.19 2.86 11.69
CA ALA A 126 10.55 1.58 11.37
C ALA A 126 9.50 1.71 10.26
N PHE A 127 8.66 2.74 10.30
CA PHE A 127 7.67 3.02 9.25
C PHE A 127 8.35 3.17 7.88
N ASN A 128 9.40 4.00 7.79
CA ASN A 128 10.13 4.22 6.55
C ASN A 128 10.80 2.93 6.07
N TYR A 129 11.36 2.15 6.99
CA TYR A 129 12.00 0.88 6.68
C TYR A 129 11.01 -0.14 6.11
N LEU A 130 9.84 -0.27 6.73
CA LEU A 130 8.84 -1.25 6.37
C LEU A 130 8.08 -0.91 5.08
N LEU A 131 8.24 0.30 4.54
CA LEU A 131 7.60 0.72 3.29
C LEU A 131 7.99 -0.19 2.11
N GLN A 132 9.23 -0.69 2.09
CA GLN A 132 9.72 -1.64 1.09
C GLN A 132 8.98 -2.99 1.12
N TYR A 133 8.35 -3.32 2.25
CA TYR A 133 7.55 -4.53 2.46
C TYR A 133 6.04 -4.24 2.51
N SER A 134 5.61 -3.03 2.11
CA SER A 134 4.26 -2.49 2.34
C SER A 134 3.10 -3.41 1.96
N ALA A 135 3.25 -4.26 0.95
CA ALA A 135 2.24 -5.23 0.52
C ALA A 135 1.93 -6.30 1.59
N LYS A 136 2.90 -6.64 2.46
CA LYS A 136 2.78 -7.70 3.48
C LYS A 136 2.86 -7.20 4.91
N VAL A 137 2.72 -5.89 5.14
CA VAL A 137 2.73 -5.29 6.48
C VAL A 137 1.30 -5.01 6.93
N TYR A 138 0.96 -5.57 8.08
CA TYR A 138 -0.37 -5.56 8.69
C TYR A 138 -0.32 -4.95 10.09
N CYS A 139 -1.49 -4.60 10.61
CA CYS A 139 -1.68 -4.15 11.98
C CYS A 139 -3.07 -4.55 12.48
N ILE A 140 -3.24 -4.53 13.81
CA ILE A 140 -4.53 -4.78 14.44
C ILE A 140 -5.25 -3.44 14.62
N ALA A 141 -6.48 -3.35 14.12
CA ALA A 141 -7.36 -2.20 14.27
C ALA A 141 -8.55 -2.55 15.16
N ASP A 142 -8.93 -1.61 16.04
CA ASP A 142 -10.13 -1.80 16.85
C ASP A 142 -11.40 -1.38 16.11
N GLU A 143 -12.54 -1.56 16.76
CA GLU A 143 -13.88 -1.21 16.27
C GLU A 143 -14.04 0.29 15.93
N GLN A 144 -13.14 1.15 16.42
CA GLN A 144 -13.13 2.60 16.18
C GLN A 144 -12.11 3.02 15.10
N GLY A 145 -11.38 2.06 14.52
CA GLY A 145 -10.32 2.30 13.53
C GLY A 145 -8.99 2.75 14.14
N ASN A 146 -8.81 2.72 15.45
CA ASN A 146 -7.53 3.03 16.08
C ASN A 146 -6.53 1.91 15.79
N LYS A 147 -5.41 2.27 15.15
CA LYS A 147 -4.33 1.36 14.76
C LYS A 147 -2.96 2.07 14.78
N PRO A 148 -1.85 1.35 14.99
CA PRO A 148 -1.77 -0.08 15.31
C PRO A 148 -2.04 -0.35 16.81
N ARG A 149 -2.84 -1.38 17.15
CA ARG A 149 -3.07 -1.77 18.55
C ARG A 149 -1.96 -2.66 19.11
N HIS A 150 -1.64 -2.46 20.40
CA HIS A 150 -0.71 -3.33 21.12
C HIS A 150 -1.38 -4.64 21.54
N PRO A 151 -0.77 -5.83 21.34
CA PRO A 151 -1.44 -7.12 21.52
C PRO A 151 -1.99 -7.36 22.93
N SER A 152 -1.35 -6.83 23.98
CA SER A 152 -1.88 -6.98 25.34
C SER A 152 -3.27 -6.36 25.54
N ARG A 153 -3.64 -5.36 24.72
CA ARG A 153 -4.88 -4.57 24.82
C ARG A 153 -5.91 -4.89 23.72
N ILE A 154 -5.69 -5.91 22.90
CA ILE A 154 -6.64 -6.28 21.84
C ILE A 154 -7.79 -7.14 22.36
N LYS A 155 -8.95 -7.03 21.70
CA LYS A 155 -10.00 -8.05 21.71
C LYS A 155 -9.78 -8.98 20.51
N TYR A 156 -10.16 -10.25 20.62
CA TYR A 156 -10.07 -11.16 19.49
C TYR A 156 -11.03 -10.81 18.34
N SER A 157 -12.06 -9.99 18.58
CA SER A 157 -12.95 -9.46 17.55
C SER A 157 -12.32 -8.41 16.63
N TYR A 158 -11.16 -7.85 17.00
CA TYR A 158 -10.50 -6.80 16.23
C TYR A 158 -10.05 -7.26 14.84
N SER A 159 -10.03 -6.33 13.87
CA SER A 159 -9.68 -6.61 12.47
C SER A 159 -8.17 -6.63 12.25
N LEU A 160 -7.73 -7.45 11.29
CA LEU A 160 -6.36 -7.51 10.80
C LEU A 160 -6.30 -6.82 9.43
N GLU A 161 -5.75 -5.61 9.44
CA GLU A 161 -5.74 -4.70 8.29
C GLU A 161 -4.32 -4.46 7.79
N HIS A 162 -4.18 -4.06 6.54
CA HIS A 162 -2.90 -3.55 6.05
C HIS A 162 -2.51 -2.29 6.82
N PHE A 163 -1.25 -2.22 7.22
CA PHE A 163 -0.70 -1.08 7.94
C PHE A 163 -0.51 0.12 7.01
N PHE A 164 0.00 -0.13 5.81
CA PHE A 164 0.11 0.87 4.75
C PHE A 164 -1.14 0.84 3.87
N PRO A 165 -1.54 1.99 3.29
CA PRO A 165 -2.52 2.02 2.22
C PRO A 165 -2.08 1.06 1.11
N GLN A 166 -2.97 0.14 0.74
CA GLN A 166 -2.75 -0.72 -0.41
C GLN A 166 -3.23 0.00 -1.67
N PRO A 167 -2.57 -0.20 -2.82
CA PRO A 167 -3.14 0.23 -4.09
C PRO A 167 -4.55 -0.36 -4.19
N MET A 168 -5.52 0.48 -4.55
CA MET A 168 -6.87 -0.02 -4.78
C MET A 168 -6.80 -1.13 -5.82
N GLU A 169 -7.50 -2.23 -5.56
CA GLU A 169 -7.67 -3.28 -6.56
C GLU A 169 -8.44 -2.66 -7.73
N ASN A 170 -7.73 -2.31 -8.81
CA ASN A 170 -8.32 -1.65 -9.98
C ASN A 170 -9.21 -2.66 -10.70
N LYS A 171 -10.47 -2.77 -10.25
CA LYS A 171 -11.49 -3.64 -10.84
C LYS A 171 -11.69 -3.37 -12.33
N TYR A 172 -11.47 -2.12 -12.76
CA TYR A 172 -11.66 -1.67 -14.12
C TYR A 172 -10.42 -0.92 -14.60
N PRO A 173 -9.86 -1.25 -15.78
CA PRO A 173 -8.73 -0.51 -16.34
C PRO A 173 -9.12 0.93 -16.71
N VAL A 174 -8.18 1.85 -16.53
CA VAL A 174 -8.31 3.27 -16.87
C VAL A 174 -7.76 3.50 -18.27
N VAL A 175 -8.55 4.11 -19.14
CA VAL A 175 -8.19 4.41 -20.54
C VAL A 175 -8.31 5.91 -20.79
N THR A 176 -7.24 6.54 -21.25
CA THR A 176 -7.30 7.93 -21.72
C THR A 176 -7.58 7.98 -23.22
N LEU A 177 -8.55 8.79 -23.64
CA LEU A 177 -8.79 9.08 -25.05
C LEU A 177 -7.84 10.17 -25.55
N CYS A 178 -7.10 9.86 -26.61
CA CYS A 178 -6.20 10.78 -27.30
C CYS A 178 -6.69 10.97 -28.73
N GLY A 179 -6.58 12.16 -29.29
CA GLY A 179 -7.07 12.42 -30.65
C GLY A 179 -7.43 13.86 -30.90
N SER A 180 -7.73 14.19 -32.15
CA SER A 180 -8.12 15.55 -32.50
C SER A 180 -9.52 15.87 -31.98
N THR A 181 -9.64 16.93 -31.18
CA THR A 181 -10.93 17.33 -30.61
C THR A 181 -11.97 17.70 -31.66
N ARG A 182 -11.60 17.91 -32.94
CA ARG A 182 -12.56 18.06 -34.05
C ARG A 182 -13.51 16.87 -34.22
N PHE A 183 -13.12 15.68 -33.75
CA PHE A 183 -13.92 14.44 -33.87
C PHE A 183 -14.77 14.18 -32.64
N LYS A 184 -15.47 15.20 -32.12
CA LYS A 184 -16.31 15.11 -30.90
C LYS A 184 -17.24 13.90 -30.89
N ASN A 185 -17.92 13.60 -31.98
CA ASN A 185 -18.81 12.44 -32.06
C ASN A 185 -18.07 11.10 -31.86
N ALA A 186 -16.89 10.93 -32.48
CA ALA A 186 -16.09 9.72 -32.32
C ALA A 186 -15.55 9.57 -30.89
N PHE A 187 -15.18 10.67 -30.22
CA PHE A 187 -14.84 10.66 -28.80
C PHE A 187 -16.03 10.18 -27.94
N MET A 188 -17.22 10.70 -28.18
CA MET A 188 -18.43 10.33 -27.44
C MET A 188 -18.81 8.87 -27.66
N GLU A 189 -18.68 8.36 -28.88
CA GLU A 189 -18.95 6.95 -29.21
C GLU A 189 -17.92 6.01 -28.58
N ALA A 190 -16.62 6.33 -28.70
CA ALA A 190 -15.54 5.55 -28.10
C ALA A 190 -15.67 5.51 -26.57
N GLN A 191 -16.01 6.65 -25.95
CA GLN A 191 -16.27 6.72 -24.52
C GLN A 191 -17.41 5.78 -24.11
N LYS A 192 -18.56 5.85 -24.80
CA LYS A 192 -19.70 4.96 -24.51
C LYS A 192 -19.30 3.49 -24.65
N LYS A 193 -18.62 3.14 -25.74
CA LYS A 193 -18.20 1.76 -26.02
C LYS A 193 -17.26 1.24 -24.93
N LEU A 194 -16.16 1.94 -24.66
CA LEU A 194 -15.15 1.52 -23.69
C LEU A 194 -15.72 1.45 -22.27
N THR A 195 -16.60 2.37 -21.90
CA THR A 195 -17.29 2.30 -20.61
C THR A 195 -18.17 1.05 -20.48
N LEU A 196 -18.92 0.70 -21.54
CA LEU A 196 -19.73 -0.53 -21.56
C LEU A 196 -18.88 -1.81 -21.57
N GLU A 197 -17.65 -1.74 -22.05
CA GLU A 197 -16.64 -2.81 -21.97
C GLU A 197 -15.96 -2.91 -20.59
N GLY A 198 -16.38 -2.09 -19.62
CA GLY A 198 -15.85 -2.11 -18.25
C GLY A 198 -14.56 -1.33 -18.06
N ASN A 199 -14.33 -0.27 -18.85
CA ASN A 199 -13.20 0.62 -18.67
C ASN A 199 -13.64 1.93 -17.98
N ILE A 200 -12.75 2.50 -17.16
CA ILE A 200 -12.86 3.89 -16.70
C ILE A 200 -12.26 4.78 -17.79
N VAL A 201 -13.06 5.66 -18.39
CA VAL A 201 -12.62 6.49 -19.52
C VAL A 201 -12.30 7.91 -19.07
N ILE A 202 -11.08 8.36 -19.32
CA ILE A 202 -10.66 9.76 -19.15
C ILE A 202 -10.62 10.42 -20.53
N SER A 203 -11.60 11.27 -20.81
CA SER A 203 -11.69 11.97 -22.11
C SER A 203 -11.01 13.34 -22.10
N VAL A 204 -11.00 14.01 -23.25
CA VAL A 204 -10.64 15.43 -23.38
C VAL A 204 -11.57 16.28 -22.50
N GLY A 205 -11.04 17.34 -21.90
CA GLY A 205 -11.83 18.21 -21.01
C GLY A 205 -12.65 19.26 -21.76
N LEU A 206 -12.28 19.52 -23.01
CA LEU A 206 -12.82 20.58 -23.84
C LEU A 206 -12.59 20.25 -25.32
N PHE A 207 -13.56 20.65 -26.15
CA PHE A 207 -13.58 20.48 -27.59
C PHE A 207 -13.36 21.83 -28.29
N GLY A 208 -12.22 22.46 -28.03
CA GLY A 208 -11.89 23.78 -28.61
C GLY A 208 -11.91 23.82 -30.15
N HIS A 209 -11.83 22.69 -30.86
CA HIS A 209 -11.96 22.65 -32.33
C HIS A 209 -13.36 22.27 -32.82
N SER A 210 -14.31 22.02 -31.91
CA SER A 210 -15.70 21.69 -32.24
C SER A 210 -16.64 21.90 -31.04
N GLY A 211 -17.16 23.10 -30.89
CA GLY A 211 -18.31 23.40 -30.03
C GLY A 211 -18.02 24.06 -28.69
N ASP A 212 -16.76 24.32 -28.35
CA ASP A 212 -16.36 25.12 -27.18
C ASP A 212 -15.52 26.33 -27.67
N GLU A 213 -16.16 27.22 -28.45
CA GLU A 213 -15.49 28.38 -29.09
C GLU A 213 -15.03 29.41 -28.06
N GLU A 214 -15.70 29.48 -26.91
CA GLU A 214 -15.37 30.34 -25.77
C GLU A 214 -13.97 30.11 -25.19
N VAL A 215 -13.33 28.96 -25.50
CA VAL A 215 -11.96 28.64 -25.08
C VAL A 215 -10.94 29.57 -25.74
N TRP A 216 -11.29 30.16 -26.88
CA TRP A 216 -10.39 30.99 -27.69
C TRP A 216 -10.84 32.45 -27.82
N GLU A 217 -12.05 32.77 -27.36
CA GLU A 217 -12.58 34.14 -27.40
C GLU A 217 -11.76 35.08 -26.49
N ASP A 218 -11.50 36.29 -26.98
CA ASP A 218 -10.84 37.39 -26.27
C ASP A 218 -9.42 37.14 -25.70
N MET A 219 -8.70 36.12 -26.18
CA MET A 219 -7.31 35.85 -25.78
C MET A 219 -6.29 36.52 -26.70
N ASP A 220 -5.29 37.19 -26.12
CA ASP A 220 -4.09 37.60 -26.85
C ASP A 220 -3.22 36.38 -27.23
N GLU A 221 -2.37 36.54 -28.26
CA GLU A 221 -1.55 35.47 -28.84
C GLU A 221 -0.60 34.80 -27.80
N GLY A 222 -0.11 35.56 -26.81
CA GLY A 222 0.73 35.05 -25.74
C GLY A 222 -0.05 34.20 -24.73
N THR A 223 -1.26 34.62 -24.38
CA THR A 223 -2.19 33.89 -23.50
C THR A 223 -2.69 32.60 -24.16
N LEU A 224 -2.96 32.64 -25.47
CA LEU A 224 -3.36 31.49 -26.26
C LEU A 224 -2.29 30.38 -26.23
N THR A 225 -1.03 30.76 -26.42
CA THR A 225 0.11 29.84 -26.44
C THR A 225 0.29 29.14 -25.09
N LYS A 226 0.25 29.89 -23.98
CA LYS A 226 0.35 29.32 -22.63
C LYS A 226 -0.81 28.39 -22.28
N THR A 227 -2.01 28.75 -22.71
CA THR A 227 -3.21 27.92 -22.48
C THR A 227 -3.07 26.58 -23.19
N LYS A 228 -2.61 26.58 -24.45
CA LYS A 228 -2.36 25.35 -25.21
C LYS A 228 -1.29 24.47 -24.56
N GLU A 229 -0.18 25.05 -24.10
CA GLU A 229 0.88 24.31 -23.40
C GLU A 229 0.37 23.65 -22.11
N MET A 230 -0.42 24.39 -21.32
CA MET A 230 -1.05 23.86 -20.11
C MET A 230 -2.01 22.70 -20.44
N LEU A 231 -2.82 22.82 -21.49
CA LEU A 231 -3.75 21.77 -21.91
C LEU A 231 -3.03 20.51 -22.40
N ASP A 232 -1.95 20.68 -23.16
CA ASP A 232 -1.09 19.57 -23.60
C ASP A 232 -0.43 18.85 -22.40
N ASP A 233 0.03 19.59 -21.38
CA ASP A 233 0.57 18.97 -20.16
C ASP A 233 -0.50 18.24 -19.35
N MET A 234 -1.67 18.86 -19.14
CA MET A 234 -2.80 18.20 -18.47
C MET A 234 -3.18 16.89 -19.16
N HIS A 235 -3.11 16.84 -20.49
CA HIS A 235 -3.33 15.60 -21.23
C HIS A 235 -2.27 14.53 -20.95
N LYS A 236 -1.00 14.89 -20.86
CA LYS A 236 0.06 13.96 -20.43
C LYS A 236 -0.14 13.46 -18.99
N ARG A 237 -0.62 14.31 -18.07
CA ARG A 237 -0.97 13.89 -16.71
C ARG A 237 -2.11 12.86 -16.69
N LYS A 238 -3.11 13.02 -17.57
CA LYS A 238 -4.19 12.01 -17.75
C LYS A 238 -3.61 10.66 -18.19
N ILE A 239 -2.65 10.67 -19.13
CA ILE A 239 -1.96 9.46 -19.60
C ILE A 239 -1.19 8.77 -18.46
N ASP A 240 -0.52 9.53 -17.59
CA ASP A 240 0.19 8.96 -16.44
C ASP A 240 -0.74 8.18 -15.51
N MET A 241 -1.95 8.70 -15.31
CA MET A 241 -3.00 8.09 -14.48
C MET A 241 -3.70 6.89 -15.14
N ALA A 242 -3.56 6.70 -16.44
CA ALA A 242 -4.23 5.64 -17.18
C ALA A 242 -3.39 4.38 -17.31
N ASP A 243 -4.03 3.22 -17.43
CA ASP A 243 -3.36 1.95 -17.75
C ASP A 243 -2.98 1.89 -19.25
N SER A 244 -3.77 2.57 -20.10
CA SER A 244 -3.55 2.61 -21.55
C SER A 244 -4.15 3.86 -22.20
N ILE A 245 -3.80 4.11 -23.45
CA ILE A 245 -4.44 5.13 -24.27
C ILE A 245 -5.22 4.50 -25.43
N PHE A 246 -6.29 5.18 -25.84
CA PHE A 246 -7.08 4.84 -27.01
C PHE A 246 -7.14 6.04 -27.96
N VAL A 247 -6.59 5.87 -29.16
CA VAL A 247 -6.37 6.93 -30.14
C VAL A 247 -7.56 7.01 -31.10
N ILE A 248 -8.20 8.17 -31.14
CA ILE A 248 -9.29 8.52 -32.06
C ILE A 248 -8.68 9.01 -33.37
N ASN A 249 -8.36 8.07 -34.27
CA ASN A 249 -7.74 8.31 -35.58
C ASN A 249 -8.73 8.16 -36.74
N VAL A 250 -9.82 8.94 -36.72
CA VAL A 250 -10.88 8.87 -37.76
C VAL A 250 -10.29 9.13 -39.15
N GLY A 251 -10.55 8.21 -40.09
CA GLY A 251 -9.98 8.24 -41.44
C GLY A 251 -8.44 8.17 -41.46
N GLY A 252 -7.82 7.60 -40.42
CA GLY A 252 -6.37 7.56 -40.24
C GLY A 252 -5.72 8.89 -39.82
N TYR A 253 -6.51 9.93 -39.47
CA TYR A 253 -5.96 11.24 -39.10
C TYR A 253 -5.25 11.21 -37.74
N ILE A 254 -3.99 11.65 -37.70
CA ILE A 254 -3.22 11.88 -36.47
C ILE A 254 -2.56 13.25 -36.56
N GLY A 255 -2.95 14.18 -35.69
CA GLY A 255 -2.34 15.52 -35.60
C GLY A 255 -1.09 15.54 -34.70
N ASP A 256 -0.35 16.64 -34.72
CA ASP A 256 0.93 16.76 -33.99
C ASP A 256 0.79 16.60 -32.46
N SER A 257 -0.25 17.18 -31.86
CA SER A 257 -0.52 17.00 -30.42
C SER A 257 -0.82 15.53 -30.10
N THR A 258 -1.69 14.87 -30.87
CA THR A 258 -1.98 13.43 -30.72
C THR A 258 -0.75 12.55 -30.93
N LYS A 259 0.13 12.90 -31.88
CA LYS A 259 1.39 12.19 -32.09
C LYS A 259 2.32 12.33 -30.87
N SER A 260 2.42 13.53 -30.30
CA SER A 260 3.17 13.81 -29.07
C SER A 260 2.63 13.00 -27.88
N GLU A 261 1.31 12.90 -27.74
CA GLU A 261 0.65 12.08 -26.73
C GLU A 261 0.97 10.59 -26.89
N ILE A 262 0.91 10.05 -28.11
CA ILE A 262 1.23 8.65 -28.41
C ILE A 262 2.68 8.32 -28.04
N GLU A 263 3.63 9.17 -28.43
CA GLU A 263 5.04 8.97 -28.10
C GLU A 263 5.31 9.10 -26.59
N TYR A 264 4.62 10.04 -25.92
CA TYR A 264 4.68 10.14 -24.46
C TYR A 264 4.15 8.87 -23.77
N ALA A 265 3.00 8.35 -24.21
CA ALA A 265 2.41 7.13 -23.67
C ALA A 265 3.34 5.91 -23.83
N LYS A 266 3.95 5.74 -25.01
CA LYS A 266 4.95 4.68 -25.25
C LYS A 266 6.15 4.81 -24.33
N LYS A 267 6.66 6.03 -24.12
CA LYS A 267 7.79 6.29 -23.22
C LYS A 267 7.48 5.92 -21.76
N GLN A 268 6.22 6.09 -21.34
CA GLN A 268 5.74 5.68 -20.01
C GLN A 268 5.35 4.20 -19.93
N GLY A 269 5.61 3.40 -20.98
CA GLY A 269 5.27 1.98 -21.02
C GLY A 269 3.78 1.68 -21.11
N LYS A 270 2.95 2.65 -21.51
CA LYS A 270 1.50 2.48 -21.64
C LYS A 270 1.15 1.75 -22.94
N ILE A 271 0.11 0.93 -22.89
CA ILE A 271 -0.43 0.26 -24.08
C ILE A 271 -1.15 1.31 -24.95
N VAL A 272 -0.94 1.25 -26.28
CA VAL A 272 -1.57 2.14 -27.25
C VAL A 272 -2.53 1.34 -28.13
N ARG A 273 -3.80 1.75 -28.18
CA ARG A 273 -4.84 1.19 -29.06
C ARG A 273 -5.39 2.26 -29.98
N TYR A 274 -5.95 1.88 -31.13
CA TYR A 274 -6.46 2.80 -32.14
C TYR A 274 -7.94 2.51 -32.44
N LEU A 275 -8.70 3.54 -32.83
CA LEU A 275 -10.08 3.42 -33.26
C LEU A 275 -10.18 2.69 -34.61
N GLU A 276 -9.30 3.05 -35.53
CA GLU A 276 -9.22 2.47 -36.87
C GLU A 276 -7.84 1.83 -37.07
N CYS A 277 -7.81 0.65 -37.71
CA CYS A 277 -6.61 -0.10 -38.05
C CYS A 277 -6.24 0.09 -39.52
#